data_AF-A0A6I7XHF7-F1
#
_entry.id   AF-A0A6I7XHF7-F1
#
_cell.length_a   1.000
_cell.length_b   1.000
_cell.length_c   1.000
_cell.angle_alpha   90.00
_cell.angle_beta   90.00
_cell.angle_gamma   90.00
#
_symmetry.space_group_name_H-M   'P 1'
#
loop_
_entity.id
_entity.type
_entity.pdbx_description
1 polymer ?
#
loop_
_entity_poly.entity_id
_entity_poly.type
_entity_poly.pdbx_seq_one_letter_code
_entity_poly.pdbx_strand_id
1 'polypeptide(L)'
;MAQFDVYKNSNKNTHGAYPYIVDIQSPLISELATRIVIPLGNISHFKNEQLDRLTPEINYNGELLLLLTPQIASVPAEMLKKPIGTLRNVHEITS
;
A
#
# COMPACT_ATOMS: atom_id res chain seq x y z
N MET A 1 3.25 13.63 5.99
CA MET A 1 2.99 12.23 5.65
C MET A 1 3.62 11.39 6.72
N ALA A 2 2.88 10.46 7.30
CA ALA A 2 3.35 9.62 8.38
C ALA A 2 3.51 8.18 7.87
N GLN A 3 4.47 7.44 8.45
CA GLN A 3 4.65 6.02 8.13
C GLN A 3 3.32 5.26 8.35
N PHE A 4 2.97 4.42 7.38
CA PHE A 4 1.73 3.67 7.23
C PHE A 4 0.49 4.48 6.86
N ASP A 5 0.63 5.72 6.39
CA ASP A 5 -0.48 6.43 5.75
C ASP A 5 -0.88 5.74 4.43
N VAL A 6 -2.19 5.63 4.20
CA VAL A 6 -2.78 5.04 2.99
C VAL A 6 -3.26 6.15 2.06
N TYR A 7 -2.94 6.01 0.77
CA TYR A 7 -3.30 6.94 -0.29
C TYR A 7 -4.10 6.20 -1.36
N LYS A 8 -5.06 6.89 -1.98
CA LYS A 8 -5.76 6.35 -3.15
C LYS A 8 -4.84 6.42 -4.36
N ASN A 9 -4.77 5.34 -5.14
CA ASN A 9 -4.08 5.38 -6.42
C ASN A 9 -4.88 6.25 -7.41
N SER A 10 -4.29 7.36 -7.86
CA SER A 10 -4.92 8.28 -8.83
C SER A 10 -4.70 7.88 -10.29
N ASN A 11 -3.89 6.85 -10.56
CA ASN A 11 -3.62 6.41 -11.92
C ASN A 11 -4.83 5.63 -12.47
N LYS A 12 -5.50 6.22 -13.47
CA LYS A 12 -6.70 5.65 -14.11
C LYS A 12 -6.50 4.26 -14.72
N ASN A 13 -5.29 3.96 -15.17
CA ASN A 13 -4.99 2.69 -15.81
C ASN A 13 -4.76 1.56 -14.80
N THR A 14 -4.36 1.90 -13.57
CA THR A 14 -3.92 0.91 -12.59
C THR A 14 -4.75 0.90 -11.31
N HIS A 15 -5.65 1.86 -11.08
CA HIS A 15 -6.46 1.92 -9.85
C HIS A 15 -7.38 0.71 -9.66
N GLY A 16 -7.75 0.00 -10.73
CA GLY A 16 -8.61 -1.18 -10.63
C GLY A 16 -7.86 -2.34 -9.94
N ALA A 17 -6.64 -2.59 -10.40
CA ALA A 17 -5.77 -3.61 -9.82
C ALA A 17 -5.19 -3.12 -8.48
N TYR A 18 -4.68 -1.89 -8.42
CA TYR A 18 -4.01 -1.31 -7.26
C TYR A 18 -4.82 -0.12 -6.73
N PRO A 19 -5.89 -0.34 -5.94
CA PRO A 19 -6.73 0.74 -5.46
C PRO A 19 -6.01 1.71 -4.50
N TYR A 20 -5.02 1.23 -3.77
CA TYR A 20 -4.36 1.98 -2.71
C TYR A 20 -2.84 1.82 -2.71
N ILE A 21 -2.17 2.78 -2.09
CA ILE A 21 -0.71 2.84 -1.92
C ILE A 21 -0.42 3.17 -0.45
N VAL A 22 0.51 2.47 0.17
CA VAL A 22 0.89 2.68 1.58
C VAL A 22 2.29 3.24 1.64
N ASP A 23 2.46 4.35 2.36
CA ASP A 23 3.79 4.87 2.71
C ASP A 23 4.39 4.00 3.82
N ILE A 24 5.54 3.38 3.58
CA ILE A 24 6.25 2.58 4.60
C ILE A 24 7.56 3.24 5.06
N GLN A 25 7.85 4.44 4.54
CA GLN A 25 9.10 5.14 4.82
C GLN A 25 9.21 5.50 6.29
N SER A 26 10.35 5.18 6.89
CA SER A 26 10.67 5.59 8.26
C SER A 26 10.67 7.12 8.37
N PRO A 27 10.14 7.69 9.46
CA PRO A 27 10.20 9.13 9.69
C PRO A 27 11.63 9.67 9.79
N LEU A 28 12.64 8.83 10.07
CA LEU A 28 14.05 9.23 10.13
C LEU A 28 14.57 9.81 8.80
N ILE A 29 13.95 9.44 7.68
CA ILE A 29 14.31 9.91 6.34
C ILE A 29 13.13 10.68 5.71
N SER A 30 12.36 11.41 6.52
CA SER A 30 11.16 12.11 6.04
C SER A 30 11.44 13.29 5.11
N GLU A 31 12.67 13.79 5.06
CA GLU A 31 13.08 14.95 4.27
C GLU A 31 13.37 14.64 2.79
N LEU A 32 13.43 13.36 2.42
CA LEU A 32 13.66 12.97 1.02
C LEU A 32 12.48 13.41 0.12
N ALA A 33 12.81 13.79 -1.11
CA ALA A 33 11.82 14.16 -2.13
C ALA A 33 10.97 12.96 -2.62
N THR A 34 11.36 11.73 -2.26
CA THR A 34 10.66 10.49 -2.59
C THR A 34 10.16 9.76 -1.35
N ARG A 35 9.18 8.87 -1.57
CA ARG A 35 8.61 7.98 -0.57
C ARG A 35 8.75 6.53 -0.99
N ILE A 36 9.20 5.70 -0.06
CA ILE A 36 9.13 4.25 -0.19
C ILE A 36 7.71 3.80 0.09
N VAL A 37 7.10 3.13 -0.88
CA VAL A 37 5.69 2.69 -0.82
C VAL A 37 5.53 1.22 -1.18
N ILE A 38 4.44 0.63 -0.72
CA ILE A 38 3.95 -0.68 -1.16
C ILE A 38 2.52 -0.50 -1.70
N PRO A 39 2.19 -1.04 -2.89
CA PRO A 39 0.83 -1.01 -3.40
C PRO A 39 -0.06 -2.05 -2.71
N LEU A 40 -1.33 -1.71 -2.50
CA LEU A 40 -2.36 -2.67 -2.11
C LEU A 40 -3.09 -3.13 -3.36
N GLY A 41 -3.02 -4.43 -3.63
CA GLY A 41 -3.67 -5.05 -4.77
C GLY A 41 -5.05 -5.59 -4.40
N ASN A 42 -6.01 -5.51 -5.32
CA ASN A 42 -7.29 -6.19 -5.16
C ASN A 42 -7.07 -7.70 -5.31
N ILE A 43 -7.51 -8.50 -4.32
CA ILE A 43 -7.29 -9.95 -4.31
C ILE A 43 -7.82 -10.67 -5.57
N SER A 44 -8.90 -10.15 -6.17
CA SER A 44 -9.47 -10.71 -7.40
C SER A 44 -8.55 -10.61 -8.61
N HIS A 45 -7.64 -9.63 -8.62
CA HIS A 45 -6.63 -9.44 -9.67
C HIS A 45 -5.34 -10.23 -9.42
N PHE A 46 -5.04 -10.56 -8.16
CA PHE A 46 -3.71 -11.02 -7.75
C PHE A 46 -3.71 -12.36 -6.99
N LYS A 47 -4.80 -13.13 -7.06
CA LYS A 47 -4.96 -14.39 -6.32
C LYS A 47 -3.79 -15.39 -6.53
N ASN A 48 -3.15 -15.36 -7.70
CA ASN A 48 -2.04 -16.24 -8.03
C ASN A 48 -0.65 -15.66 -7.65
N GLU A 49 -0.59 -14.41 -7.20
CA GLU A 49 0.64 -13.73 -6.78
C GLU A 49 0.85 -13.79 -5.26
N GLN A 50 0.02 -14.55 -4.55
CA GLN A 50 0.11 -14.72 -3.11
C GLN A 50 1.35 -15.55 -2.76
N LEU A 51 2.34 -14.89 -2.17
CA LEU A 51 3.52 -15.48 -1.58
C LEU A 51 3.34 -15.52 -0.07
N ASP A 52 3.49 -16.71 0.49
CA ASP A 52 3.35 -16.94 1.93
C ASP A 52 4.20 -15.94 2.73
N ARG A 53 3.57 -15.27 3.71
CA ARG A 53 4.14 -14.23 4.60
C ARG A 53 4.63 -12.94 3.92
N LEU A 54 4.92 -12.94 2.62
CA LEU A 54 5.47 -11.78 1.91
C LEU A 54 4.37 -10.90 1.30
N THR A 55 3.24 -11.48 0.94
CA THR A 55 2.06 -10.75 0.45
C THR A 55 0.86 -10.98 1.36
N PRO A 56 0.87 -10.44 2.60
CA PRO A 56 -0.18 -10.70 3.55
C PRO A 56 -1.52 -10.12 3.06
N GLU A 57 -2.59 -10.84 3.41
CA GLU A 57 -3.96 -10.35 3.25
C GLU A 57 -4.28 -9.35 4.36
N ILE A 58 -4.84 -8.21 3.95
CA ILE A 58 -5.27 -7.15 4.87
C ILE A 58 -6.73 -6.79 4.59
N ASN A 59 -7.47 -6.48 5.64
CA ASN A 59 -8.78 -5.86 5.52
C ASN A 59 -8.64 -4.36 5.78
N TYR A 60 -8.98 -3.55 4.78
CA TYR A 60 -8.97 -2.11 4.88
C TYR A 60 -10.33 -1.57 4.41
N ASN A 61 -11.05 -0.88 5.28
CA ASN A 61 -12.40 -0.36 5.02
C ASN A 61 -13.41 -1.41 4.52
N GLY A 62 -13.28 -2.68 4.94
CA GLY A 62 -14.15 -3.77 4.49
C GLY A 62 -13.75 -4.40 3.16
N GLU A 63 -12.67 -3.93 2.54
CA GLU A 63 -12.10 -4.52 1.33
C GLU A 63 -10.95 -5.47 1.70
N LEU A 64 -10.97 -6.69 1.15
CA LEU A 64 -9.88 -7.64 1.26
C LEU A 64 -8.84 -7.38 0.16
N LEU A 65 -7.62 -7.06 0.59
CA LEU A 65 -6.53 -6.62 -0.27
C LEU A 65 -5.26 -7.40 0.04
N LEU A 66 -4.35 -7.43 -0.93
CA LEU A 66 -2.99 -7.96 -0.73
C LEU A 66 -2.01 -6.80 -0.58
N LEU A 67 -1.18 -6.85 0.47
CA LEU A 67 -0.02 -5.99 0.59
C LEU A 67 1.10 -6.54 -0.30
N LEU A 68 1.28 -5.98 -1.49
CA LEU A 68 2.19 -6.54 -2.50
C LEU A 68 3.64 -6.10 -2.25
N THR A 69 4.23 -6.55 -1.13
CA THR A 69 5.62 -6.25 -0.73
C THR A 69 6.66 -6.46 -1.84
N PRO A 70 6.58 -7.47 -2.71
CA PRO A 70 7.51 -7.62 -3.84
C PRO A 70 7.51 -6.45 -4.81
N GLN A 71 6.42 -5.66 -4.86
CA GLN A 71 6.26 -4.49 -5.70
C GLN A 71 6.57 -3.17 -4.95
N ILE A 72 7.39 -3.24 -3.90
CA ILE A 72 7.92 -2.06 -3.22
C ILE A 72 8.59 -1.12 -4.23
N ALA A 73 8.28 0.17 -4.12
CA ALA A 73 8.78 1.17 -5.06
C ALA A 73 9.08 2.50 -4.36
N SER A 74 9.91 3.31 -5.00
CA SER A 74 10.10 4.71 -4.64
C SER A 74 9.28 5.60 -5.58
N VAL A 75 8.50 6.53 -5.01
CA VAL A 75 7.68 7.48 -5.79
C VAL A 75 7.95 8.92 -5.33
N PRO A 76 7.82 9.93 -6.21
CA PRO A 76 7.86 11.33 -5.78
C PRO A 76 6.82 11.61 -4.70
N ALA A 77 7.21 12.31 -3.63
CA ALA A 77 6.31 12.63 -2.51
C ALA A 77 5.07 13.41 -2.97
N GLU A 78 5.19 14.24 -4.00
CA GLU A 78 4.11 15.04 -4.58
C GLU A 78 2.97 14.19 -5.20
N MET A 79 3.24 12.93 -5.57
CA MET A 79 2.20 12.01 -6.04
C MET A 79 1.24 11.61 -4.92
N LEU A 80 1.71 11.62 -3.68
CA LEU A 80 0.98 11.19 -2.51
C LEU A 80 0.36 12.42 -1.84
N LYS A 81 -0.85 12.76 -2.28
CA LYS A 81 -1.56 13.97 -1.87
C LYS A 81 -2.14 13.85 -0.46
N LYS A 82 -3.46 13.60 -0.37
CA LYS A 82 -4.18 13.53 0.90
C LYS A 82 -4.26 12.07 1.36
N PRO A 83 -3.75 11.73 2.55
CA PRO A 83 -3.97 10.40 3.10
C PRO A 83 -5.46 10.20 3.36
N ILE A 84 -5.94 8.99 3.10
CA ILE A 84 -7.35 8.58 3.28
C ILE A 84 -7.54 7.67 4.50
N GLY A 85 -6.46 7.31 5.19
CA GLY A 85 -6.45 6.49 6.39
C GLY A 85 -5.04 5.98 6.69
N THR A 86 -4.93 4.94 7.52
CA THR A 86 -3.65 4.38 7.97
C THR A 86 -3.73 2.87 8.21
N LEU A 87 -2.62 2.16 8.03
CA LEU A 87 -2.47 0.74 8.38
C LEU A 87 -1.81 0.49 9.75
N ARG A 88 -1.55 1.52 10.57
CA ARG A 88 -0.84 1.36 11.86
C ARG A 88 -1.41 0.29 12.79
N ASN A 89 -2.73 0.10 12.76
CA ASN A 89 -3.44 -0.82 13.65
C ASN A 89 -4.05 -2.01 12.89
N VAL A 90 -3.62 -2.25 11.65
CA VAL A 90 -4.16 -3.35 10.85
C VAL A 90 -3.36 -4.60 11.16
N HIS A 91 -4.05 -5.61 11.69
CA HIS A 91 -3.49 -6.94 11.90
C HIS A 91 -3.57 -7.73 10.59
N GLU A 92 -2.51 -8.48 10.30
CA GLU A 92 -2.50 -9.50 9.26
C GLU A 92 -3.63 -10.51 9.54
N ILE A 93 -4.42 -10.83 8.51
CA ILE A 93 -5.39 -11.93 8.61
C ILE A 93 -4.58 -13.21 8.42
N THR A 94 -4.13 -13.80 9.52
CA THR A 94 -3.42 -15.08 9.49
C THR A 94 -4.39 -16.16 9.00
N SER A 95 -4.04 -16.84 7.92
CA SER A 95 -4.65 -18.13 7.53
C SER A 95 -3.85 -19.29 8.12
#